data_AF-U9TN41-F1
#
_entry.id   AF-U9TN41-F1
#
_cell.length_a   1.000
_cell.length_b   1.000
_cell.length_c   1.000
_cell.angle_alpha   90.00
_cell.angle_beta   90.00
_cell.angle_gamma   90.00
#
_symmetry.space_group_name_H-M   'P 1'
#
loop_
_entity.id
_entity.type
_entity.pdbx_description
1 polymer ?
#
loop_
_entity_poly.entity_id
_entity_poly.type
_entity_poly.pdbx_seq_one_letter_code
_entity_poly.pdbx_strand_id
1 'polypeptide(L)'
;EYVKAGNIIVRQHGTKFHPGEHVKIGKDFTIQALQPGYVKFYTYPERPERRYIGIIFDPNDKLPRTPTDPRSRRFDLIDLITYNEKLKKSREYAMNLRQNDS
;
A
#
# COMPACT_ATOMS: atom_id res chain seq x y z
N GLU A 1 6.22 -4.57 -7.72
CA GLU A 1 7.24 -3.63 -7.21
C GLU A 1 6.66 -2.79 -6.08
N TYR A 2 7.44 -2.48 -5.04
CA TYR A 2 7.01 -1.64 -3.92
C TYR A 2 7.25 -0.15 -4.22
N VAL A 3 6.27 0.70 -3.92
CA VAL A 3 6.32 2.15 -4.13
C VAL A 3 5.95 2.91 -2.86
N LYS A 4 6.49 4.12 -2.71
CA LYS A 4 6.08 5.08 -1.68
C LYS A 4 4.99 6.00 -2.22
N ALA A 5 4.24 6.64 -1.32
CA ALA A 5 3.30 7.69 -1.71
C ALA A 5 4.05 8.83 -2.44
N GLY A 6 3.48 9.33 -3.53
CA GLY A 6 4.06 10.36 -4.40
C GLY A 6 4.92 9.82 -5.55
N ASN A 7 5.33 8.55 -5.52
CA ASN A 7 6.10 7.98 -6.62
C ASN A 7 5.30 8.01 -7.93
N ILE A 8 5.99 8.35 -9.02
CA ILE A 8 5.44 8.26 -10.37
C ILE A 8 5.52 6.80 -10.80
N ILE A 9 4.39 6.24 -11.22
CA ILE A 9 4.31 4.84 -11.69
C ILE A 9 4.44 4.80 -13.21
N VAL A 10 3.72 5.68 -13.92
CA VAL A 10 3.74 5.76 -15.38
C VAL A 10 3.60 7.22 -15.82
N ARG A 11 4.47 7.65 -16.75
CA ARG A 11 4.26 8.83 -17.58
C ARG A 11 3.71 8.40 -18.94
N GLN A 12 2.69 9.09 -19.43
CA GLN A 12 2.00 8.72 -20.67
C GLN A 12 1.45 9.96 -21.37
N HIS A 13 1.27 9.88 -22.69
CA HIS A 13 0.49 10.84 -23.47
C HIS A 13 -0.92 10.26 -23.68
N GLY A 14 -1.92 10.90 -23.10
CA GLY A 14 -3.29 10.37 -23.00
C GLY A 14 -3.40 9.19 -22.02
N THR A 15 -4.60 8.65 -21.85
CA THR A 15 -4.88 7.59 -20.87
C THR A 15 -4.77 6.20 -21.49
N LYS A 16 -3.54 5.68 -21.67
CA LYS A 16 -3.34 4.27 -22.01
C LYS A 16 -3.64 3.36 -20.81
N PHE A 17 -3.26 3.85 -19.64
CA PHE A 17 -3.65 3.29 -18.35
C PHE A 17 -4.55 4.30 -17.62
N HIS A 18 -5.55 3.75 -16.95
CA HIS A 18 -6.46 4.49 -16.09
C HIS A 18 -6.08 4.31 -14.62
N PRO A 19 -6.33 5.32 -13.77
CA PRO A 19 -6.09 5.20 -12.34
C PRO A 19 -7.09 4.20 -11.72
N GLY A 20 -6.58 3.25 -10.95
CA GLY A 20 -7.34 2.29 -10.16
C GLY A 20 -7.23 2.59 -8.65
N GLU A 21 -7.18 1.54 -7.82
CA GLU A 21 -7.10 1.67 -6.37
C GLU A 21 -5.82 2.36 -5.88
N HIS A 22 -5.98 3.39 -5.03
CA HIS A 22 -4.87 4.08 -4.33
C HIS A 22 -3.85 4.78 -5.25
N VAL A 23 -4.30 5.18 -6.44
CA VAL A 23 -3.50 5.92 -7.40
C VAL A 23 -4.27 7.13 -7.90
N LYS A 24 -3.58 8.20 -8.29
CA LYS A 24 -4.19 9.38 -8.95
C LYS A 24 -3.57 9.62 -10.32
N ILE A 25 -4.29 10.38 -11.14
CA ILE A 25 -3.81 10.87 -12.43
C ILE A 25 -3.59 12.40 -12.35
N GLY A 26 -2.47 12.87 -12.88
CA GLY A 26 -2.13 14.29 -13.01
C GLY A 26 -2.75 14.94 -14.25
N LYS A 27 -2.55 16.26 -14.39
CA LYS A 27 -2.99 17.04 -15.56
C LYS A 27 -2.36 16.55 -16.86
N ASP A 28 -1.11 16.10 -16.79
CA ASP A 28 -0.33 15.52 -17.89
C ASP A 28 -0.58 14.01 -18.06
N PHE A 29 -1.67 13.48 -17.52
CA PHE A 29 -2.02 12.05 -17.52
C PHE A 29 -1.03 11.13 -16.80
N THR A 30 -0.04 11.68 -16.09
CA THR A 30 0.91 10.92 -15.28
C THR A 30 0.20 10.25 -14.11
N ILE A 31 0.47 8.96 -13.89
CA ILE A 31 -0.12 8.17 -12.81
C ILE A 31 0.85 8.13 -11.61
N GLN A 32 0.35 8.49 -10.43
CA GLN A 32 1.13 8.63 -9.19
C GLN A 32 0.50 7.88 -8.01
N ALA A 33 1.34 7.23 -7.21
CA ALA A 33 0.96 6.52 -6.00
C ALA A 33 0.37 7.48 -4.94
N LEU A 34 -0.80 7.17 -4.39
CA LEU A 34 -1.35 7.90 -3.23
C LEU A 34 -0.94 7.28 -1.91
N GLN A 35 -0.68 5.97 -1.90
CA GLN A 35 -0.36 5.21 -0.71
C GLN A 35 0.86 4.32 -0.97
N PRO A 36 1.65 3.97 0.06
CA PRO A 36 2.73 3.00 -0.09
C PRO A 36 2.19 1.58 -0.21
N GLY A 37 2.76 0.78 -1.10
CA GLY A 37 2.33 -0.59 -1.34
C GLY A 37 2.93 -1.15 -2.63
N TYR A 38 2.29 -2.16 -3.19
CA TYR A 38 2.76 -2.87 -4.37
C TYR A 38 1.92 -2.50 -5.60
N VAL A 39 2.58 -2.10 -6.68
CA VAL A 39 1.92 -1.76 -7.94
C VAL A 39 1.37 -3.03 -8.61
N LYS A 40 0.12 -2.97 -9.07
CA LYS A 40 -0.53 -4.00 -9.88
C LYS A 40 -1.20 -3.38 -11.11
N PHE A 41 -0.97 -4.02 -12.25
CA PHE A 41 -1.67 -3.75 -13.50
C PHE A 41 -2.80 -4.76 -13.64
N TYR A 42 -3.99 -4.31 -14.03
CA TYR A 42 -5.15 -5.19 -14.16
C TYR A 42 -6.17 -4.62 -15.14
N THR A 43 -7.16 -5.45 -15.48
CA THR A 43 -8.31 -5.11 -16.33
C THR A 43 -9.57 -5.58 -15.61
N TYR A 44 -10.69 -4.89 -15.84
CA TYR A 44 -11.99 -5.37 -15.37
C TYR A 44 -12.59 -6.28 -16.45
N PRO A 45 -13.14 -7.45 -16.10
CA PRO A 45 -13.85 -8.31 -17.06
C PRO A 45 -14.99 -7.58 -17.75
N GLU A 46 -15.66 -6.65 -17.06
CA GLU A 46 -16.78 -5.87 -17.58
C GLU A 46 -16.34 -4.77 -18.57
N ARG A 47 -15.05 -4.41 -18.57
CA ARG A 47 -14.47 -3.35 -19.41
C ARG A 47 -13.10 -3.78 -19.94
N PRO A 48 -13.04 -4.78 -20.84
CA PRO A 48 -11.80 -5.37 -21.32
C PRO A 48 -10.94 -4.39 -22.13
N GLU A 49 -11.53 -3.34 -22.69
CA GLU A 49 -10.85 -2.32 -23.49
C GLU A 49 -9.96 -1.39 -22.64
N ARG A 50 -10.20 -1.32 -21.32
CA ARG A 50 -9.47 -0.41 -20.41
C ARG A 50 -8.51 -1.16 -19.51
N ARG A 51 -7.29 -0.62 -19.41
CA ARG A 51 -6.25 -1.10 -18.50
C ARG A 51 -6.10 -0.16 -17.31
N TYR A 52 -5.94 -0.72 -16.12
CA TYR A 52 -5.86 0.03 -14.87
C TYR A 52 -4.54 -0.24 -14.15
N ILE A 53 -4.14 0.73 -13.33
CA ILE A 53 -3.02 0.62 -12.41
C ILE A 53 -3.52 0.91 -11.00
N GLY A 54 -3.28 -0.02 -10.10
CA GLY A 54 -3.62 0.08 -8.68
C GLY A 54 -2.42 -0.18 -7.79
N ILE A 55 -2.57 0.14 -6.51
CA ILE A 55 -1.64 -0.24 -5.45
C ILE A 55 -2.39 -1.08 -4.44
N ILE A 56 -1.80 -2.21 -4.04
CA ILE A 56 -2.27 -3.08 -2.96
C ILE A 56 -1.32 -2.97 -1.77
N PHE A 57 -1.82 -3.11 -0.54
CA PHE A 57 -0.96 -3.05 0.66
C PHE A 57 -0.20 -4.36 0.86
N ASP A 58 -0.88 -5.49 0.70
CA ASP A 58 -0.29 -6.82 0.80
C ASP A 58 0.09 -7.36 -0.59
N PRO A 59 1.29 -7.94 -0.80
CA PRO A 59 1.71 -8.44 -2.11
C PRO A 59 0.81 -9.51 -2.73
N ASN A 60 0.12 -10.26 -1.86
CA ASN A 60 -0.70 -11.42 -2.21
C ASN A 60 -2.14 -11.02 -2.62
N ASP A 61 -2.54 -9.77 -2.35
CA ASP A 61 -3.83 -9.26 -2.77
C ASP A 61 -3.93 -9.21 -4.31
N LYS A 62 -5.16 -9.32 -4.82
CA LYS A 62 -5.46 -9.31 -6.24
C LYS A 62 -6.37 -8.13 -6.58
N LEU A 63 -6.17 -7.58 -7.77
CA LEU A 63 -7.06 -6.61 -8.40
C LEU A 63 -7.59 -7.20 -9.71
N PRO A 64 -8.84 -6.90 -10.11
CA PRO A 64 -9.82 -6.06 -9.41
C PRO A 64 -10.44 -6.73 -8.17
N ARG A 65 -10.79 -5.95 -7.14
CA ARG A 65 -11.59 -6.45 -6.01
C ARG A 65 -13.03 -6.69 -6.44
N THR A 66 -13.71 -7.62 -5.78
CA THR A 66 -15.16 -7.79 -6.00
C THR A 66 -15.92 -6.66 -5.30
N PRO A 67 -17.13 -6.28 -5.76
CA PRO A 67 -17.92 -5.23 -5.12
C PRO A 67 -18.33 -5.55 -3.67
N THR A 68 -18.40 -6.84 -3.32
CA THR A 68 -18.78 -7.32 -1.99
C THR A 68 -17.62 -7.25 -1.00
N ASP A 69 -16.38 -7.33 -1.50
CA ASP A 69 -15.20 -7.29 -0.65
C ASP A 69 -15.08 -5.94 0.07
N PRO A 70 -14.69 -5.93 1.36
CA PRO A 70 -14.46 -4.69 2.06
C PRO A 70 -13.34 -3.89 1.39
N ARG A 71 -13.50 -2.57 1.33
CA ARG A 71 -12.47 -1.68 0.80
C ARG A 71 -11.24 -1.72 1.68
N SER A 72 -10.13 -2.15 1.12
CA SER A 72 -8.83 -2.07 1.80
C SER A 72 -8.46 -0.61 2.06
N ARG A 73 -8.18 -0.28 3.33
CA ARG A 73 -7.76 1.05 3.78
C ARG A 73 -6.60 0.89 4.74
N ARG A 74 -5.55 1.69 4.54
CA ARG A 74 -4.42 1.74 5.46
C ARG A 74 -4.69 2.74 6.57
N PHE A 75 -4.42 2.34 7.81
CA PHE A 75 -4.41 3.24 8.94
C PHE A 75 -2.96 3.63 9.23
N ASP A 76 -2.63 4.90 8.99
CA ASP A 76 -1.26 5.41 9.11
C ASP A 76 -0.87 5.81 10.54
N LEU A 77 -1.83 5.83 11.47
CA LEU A 77 -1.59 6.27 12.85
C LEU A 77 -1.14 5.11 13.73
N ILE A 78 -0.31 5.43 14.71
CA ILE A 78 0.23 4.49 15.70
C ILE A 78 -0.47 4.78 17.04
N ASP A 79 -0.90 3.74 17.74
CA ASP A 79 -1.32 3.88 19.13
C ASP A 79 -0.08 4.03 20.04
N LEU A 80 0.08 5.24 20.58
CA LEU A 80 1.21 5.62 21.42
C LEU A 80 1.24 4.86 22.76
N ILE A 81 0.06 4.50 23.30
CA ILE A 81 -0.02 3.77 24.57
C ILE A 81 0.57 2.37 24.36
N THR A 82 0.02 1.64 23.40
CA THR A 82 0.50 0.31 23.02
C THR A 82 1.98 0.31 22.64
N TYR A 83 2.44 1.33 21.90
CA TYR A 83 3.84 1.45 21.50
C TYR A 83 4.79 1.60 22.70
N ASN A 84 4.46 2.51 23.62
CA ASN A 84 5.27 2.76 24.82
C ASN A 84 5.31 1.53 25.74
N GLU A 85 4.20 0.81 25.89
CA GLU A 85 4.17 -0.46 26.62
C GLU A 85 5.06 -1.53 25.97
N LYS A 86 5.04 -1.63 24.63
CA LYS A 86 5.91 -2.55 23.88
C LYS A 86 7.39 -2.25 24.11
N LEU A 87 7.77 -0.97 24.10
CA LEU A 87 9.15 -0.53 24.35
C LEU A 87 9.61 -0.87 25.77
N LYS A 88 8.75 -0.68 26.78
CA LYS A 88 9.06 -1.07 28.16
C LYS A 88 9.30 -2.58 28.27
N LYS A 89 8.39 -3.40 27.72
CA LYS A 89 8.51 -4.86 27.71
C LYS A 89 9.78 -5.34 27.02
N SER A 90 10.13 -4.78 25.86
CA SER A 90 11.36 -5.17 25.15
C SER A 90 12.62 -4.80 25.92
N ARG A 91 12.62 -3.64 26.60
CA ARG A 91 13.73 -3.20 27.44
C ARG A 91 13.92 -4.12 28.65
N GLU A 92 12.82 -4.48 29.33
CA GLU A 92 12.85 -5.44 30.44
C GLU A 92 13.37 -6.81 29.99
N TYR A 93 12.87 -7.34 28.86
CA TYR A 93 13.35 -8.61 28.29
C TYR A 93 14.85 -8.60 28.02
N ALA A 94 15.38 -7.52 27.41
CA ALA A 94 16.80 -7.38 27.13
C ALA A 94 17.66 -7.28 28.40
N MET A 95 17.14 -6.67 29.48
CA MET A 95 17.83 -6.62 30.78
C MET A 95 17.89 -8.00 31.44
N ASN A 96 16.78 -8.75 31.42
CA ASN A 96 16.72 -10.09 32.00
C ASN A 96 17.64 -11.07 31.27
N LEU A 97 17.71 -11.00 29.93
CA LEU A 97 18.61 -11.85 29.14
C LEU A 97 20.08 -11.65 29.54
N ARG A 98 20.51 -10.39 29.71
CA ARG A 98 21.88 -10.05 30.14
C ARG A 98 22.23 -10.59 31.53
N GLN A 99 21.25 -10.63 32.44
CA GLN A 99 21.46 -11.16 33.79
C GLN A 99 21.57 -12.69 33.80
N ASN A 100 20.93 -13.38 32.86
CA ASN A 100 20.99 -14.84 32.75
C ASN A 100 22.25 -15.35 32.03
N ASP A 101 22.89 -14.51 31.22
CA ASP A 101 24.15 -14.81 30.52
C ASP A 101 25.40 -14.54 31.40
N SER A 102 25.23 -14.03 32.63
CA SER A 102 26.28 -13.75 33.62
C SER A 102 26.31 -14.81 34.72
#